data_AF-A0A352DVB0-F1
#
_entry.id   AF-A0A352DVB0-F1
#
_cell.length_a   1.000
_cell.length_b   1.000
_cell.length_c   1.000
_cell.angle_alpha   90.00
_cell.angle_beta   90.00
_cell.angle_gamma   90.00
#
_symmetry.space_group_name_H-M   'P 1'
#
loop_
_entity.id
_entity.type
_entity.pdbx_description
1 polymer ?
#
loop_
_entity_poly.entity_id
_entity_poly.type
_entity_poly.pdbx_seq_one_letter_code
_entity_poly.pdbx_strand_id
1 'polypeptide(L)'
;MAWLTALFMLPVKLVTAAINWFLSLSLPARIAWSVGVVQFLLCLLTLLLVVVSGGRPTFQAWWTPGKGMQLLILLLLVPVFVYFAMRLWLHEEVSRWRDIEKAWREARIELDRQQIDLRDVPLFIVLGTDGRDEERAIMQMAPVRFVVTGSPPGSAPLHVYAGQEAAFVCLSGIGQACSVLELVRRGSRSTQPESVAAAGAVGGAS
;
A
#
# COMPACT_ATOMS: atom_id res chain seq x y z
N MET A 1 30.82 -20.50 -42.51
CA MET A 1 29.37 -20.19 -42.41
C MET A 1 28.94 -19.77 -41.00
N ALA A 2 29.40 -20.41 -39.92
CA ALA A 2 28.99 -20.10 -38.53
C ALA A 2 29.40 -18.70 -38.00
N TRP A 3 30.46 -18.08 -38.55
CA TRP A 3 30.92 -16.76 -38.12
C TRP A 3 30.04 -15.61 -38.64
N LEU A 4 29.38 -15.78 -39.80
CA LEU A 4 28.46 -14.80 -40.38
C LEU A 4 27.13 -14.75 -39.62
N THR A 5 26.61 -15.91 -39.19
CA THR A 5 25.39 -15.99 -38.37
C THR A 5 25.63 -15.45 -36.96
N ALA A 6 26.83 -15.62 -36.40
CA ALA A 6 27.20 -15.01 -35.12
C ALA A 6 27.28 -13.48 -35.18
N LEU A 7 27.81 -12.93 -36.28
CA LEU A 7 27.86 -11.47 -36.52
C LEU A 7 26.45 -10.88 -36.66
N PHE A 8 25.53 -11.59 -37.33
CA PHE A 8 24.14 -11.16 -37.51
C PHE A 8 23.27 -11.36 -36.27
N MET A 9 23.58 -12.35 -35.41
CA MET A 9 22.85 -12.58 -34.16
C MET A 9 23.35 -11.73 -32.98
N LEU A 10 24.50 -11.08 -33.11
CA LEU A 10 25.02 -10.13 -32.12
C LEU A 10 24.06 -8.96 -31.85
N PRO A 11 23.54 -8.23 -32.86
CA PRO A 11 22.54 -7.18 -32.63
C PRO A 11 21.22 -7.75 -32.10
N VAL A 12 20.82 -8.94 -32.56
CA VAL A 12 19.58 -9.59 -32.10
C VAL A 12 19.65 -9.96 -30.62
N LYS A 13 20.77 -10.53 -30.16
CA LYS A 13 21.00 -10.85 -28.75
C LYS A 13 21.04 -9.59 -27.87
N LEU A 14 21.56 -8.49 -28.40
CA LEU A 14 21.64 -7.22 -27.70
C LEU A 14 20.26 -6.58 -27.56
N VAL A 15 19.44 -6.66 -28.61
CA VAL A 15 18.04 -6.21 -28.60
C VAL A 15 17.18 -7.07 -27.66
N THR A 16 17.30 -8.40 -27.71
CA THR A 16 16.54 -9.28 -26.81
C THR A 16 16.98 -9.15 -25.35
N ALA A 17 18.27 -8.96 -25.09
CA ALA A 17 18.77 -8.65 -23.75
C ALA A 17 18.25 -7.29 -23.25
N ALA A 18 18.23 -6.27 -24.10
CA ALA A 18 17.69 -4.95 -23.75
C ALA A 18 16.18 -5.01 -23.47
N ILE A 19 15.42 -5.81 -24.23
CA ILE A 19 13.98 -6.02 -24.03
C ILE A 19 13.72 -6.77 -22.71
N ASN A 20 14.46 -7.83 -22.42
CA ASN A 20 14.29 -8.59 -21.18
C ASN A 20 14.72 -7.78 -19.95
N TRP A 21 15.76 -6.94 -20.08
CA TRP A 21 16.15 -5.97 -19.06
C TRP A 21 15.08 -4.88 -18.88
N PHE A 22 14.49 -4.39 -19.97
CA PHE A 22 13.39 -3.43 -19.91
C PHE A 22 12.15 -4.02 -19.23
N LEU A 23 11.85 -5.29 -19.48
CA LEU A 23 10.77 -6.02 -18.85
C LEU A 23 11.06 -6.39 -17.39
N SER A 24 12.31 -6.41 -16.93
CA SER A 24 12.61 -6.63 -15.50
C SER A 24 12.54 -5.34 -14.66
N LEU A 25 12.42 -4.18 -15.29
CA LEU A 25 12.25 -2.90 -14.60
C LEU A 25 10.85 -2.77 -13.99
N SER A 26 10.75 -2.04 -12.88
CA SER A 26 9.50 -1.70 -12.22
C SER A 26 8.56 -0.90 -13.15
N LEU A 27 7.24 -1.01 -12.95
CA LEU A 27 6.24 -0.30 -13.78
C LEU A 27 6.53 1.20 -13.97
N PRO A 28 6.96 1.95 -12.94
CA PRO A 28 7.34 3.36 -13.10
C PRO A 28 8.57 3.55 -14.00
N ALA A 29 9.56 2.67 -13.91
CA ALA A 29 10.78 2.74 -14.71
C ALA A 29 10.52 2.41 -16.18
N ARG A 30 9.56 1.51 -16.48
CA ARG A 30 9.16 1.22 -17.86
C ARG A 30 8.58 2.44 -18.57
N ILE A 31 7.73 3.19 -17.86
CA ILE A 31 7.06 4.39 -18.38
C ILE A 31 8.05 5.54 -18.56
N ALA A 32 8.97 5.74 -17.60
CA ALA A 32 10.01 6.76 -17.72
C ALA A 32 10.92 6.53 -18.94
N TRP A 33 11.32 5.27 -19.18
CA TRP A 33 12.16 4.93 -20.32
C TRP A 33 11.42 5.01 -21.65
N SER A 34 10.14 4.62 -21.72
CA SER A 34 9.36 4.76 -22.96
C SER A 34 9.22 6.24 -23.36
N VAL A 35 8.97 7.13 -22.39
CA VAL A 35 8.93 8.57 -22.63
C VAL A 35 10.31 9.10 -23.06
N GLY A 36 11.39 8.65 -22.41
CA GLY A 36 12.76 9.02 -22.80
C GLY A 36 13.12 8.59 -24.22
N VAL A 37 12.75 7.36 -24.64
CA VAL A 37 12.98 6.85 -25.99
C VAL A 37 12.16 7.63 -27.01
N VAL A 38 10.88 7.90 -26.75
CA VAL A 38 10.05 8.72 -27.63
C VAL A 38 10.61 10.13 -27.77
N GLN A 39 11.04 10.75 -26.66
CA GLN A 39 11.67 12.07 -26.67
C GLN A 39 12.97 12.08 -27.49
N PHE A 40 13.80 11.04 -27.34
CA PHE A 40 15.02 10.89 -28.13
C PHE A 40 14.71 10.73 -29.63
N LEU A 41 13.72 9.90 -29.98
CA LEU A 41 13.29 9.71 -31.36
C LEU A 41 12.72 11.00 -31.97
N LEU A 42 11.96 11.79 -31.21
CA LEU A 42 11.48 13.10 -31.65
C LEU A 42 12.63 14.08 -31.90
N CYS A 43 13.63 14.12 -31.00
CA CYS A 43 14.84 14.92 -31.20
C CYS A 43 15.61 14.48 -32.45
N LEU A 44 15.79 13.17 -32.65
CA LEU A 44 16.48 12.60 -33.80
C LEU A 44 15.73 12.89 -35.10
N LEU A 45 14.40 12.73 -35.11
CA LEU A 45 13.54 13.03 -36.25
C LEU A 45 13.63 14.51 -36.62
N THR A 46 13.56 15.40 -35.63
CA THR A 46 13.70 16.84 -35.84
C THR A 46 15.07 17.18 -36.43
N LEU A 47 16.14 16.58 -35.92
CA LEU A 47 17.49 16.75 -36.46
C LEU A 47 17.58 16.27 -37.91
N LEU A 48 17.03 15.09 -38.22
CA LEU A 48 17.02 14.53 -39.57
C LEU A 48 16.27 15.44 -40.56
N LEU A 49 15.11 15.96 -40.17
CA LEU A 49 14.34 16.90 -40.98
C LEU A 49 15.12 18.19 -41.26
N VAL A 50 15.84 18.72 -40.28
CA VAL A 50 16.69 19.91 -40.46
C VAL A 50 17.85 19.62 -41.41
N VAL A 51 18.47 18.44 -41.35
CA VAL A 51 19.55 18.03 -42.25
C VAL A 51 19.04 17.83 -43.69
N VAL A 52 17.91 17.13 -43.87
CA VAL A 52 17.32 16.83 -45.18
C VAL A 52 16.74 18.07 -45.86
N SER A 53 16.15 18.99 -45.10
CA SER A 53 15.59 20.23 -45.65
C SER A 53 16.63 21.22 -46.18
N GLY A 54 17.93 20.95 -46.01
CA GLY A 54 19.01 21.78 -46.54
C GLY A 54 19.05 23.19 -45.93
N GLY A 55 18.29 23.45 -44.87
CA GLY A 55 18.14 24.73 -44.20
C GLY A 55 19.39 25.10 -43.39
N ARG A 56 20.49 25.43 -44.06
CA ARG A 56 21.73 25.92 -43.44
C ARG A 56 21.52 27.05 -42.40
N PRO A 57 20.67 28.07 -42.62
CA PRO A 57 20.44 29.10 -41.62
C PRO A 57 19.69 28.58 -40.38
N THR A 58 18.75 27.64 -40.56
CA THR A 58 18.02 27.00 -39.47
C THR A 58 18.95 26.08 -38.66
N PHE A 59 19.78 25.30 -39.32
CA PHE A 59 20.77 24.45 -38.64
C PHE A 59 21.73 25.28 -37.77
N GLN A 60 22.26 26.39 -38.29
CA GLN A 60 23.17 27.26 -37.55
C GLN A 60 22.49 28.01 -36.40
N ALA A 61 21.21 28.38 -36.54
CA ALA A 61 20.42 29.04 -35.48
C ALA A 61 20.05 28.10 -34.32
N TRP A 62 19.94 26.80 -34.59
CA TRP A 62 19.59 25.78 -33.59
C TRP A 62 20.83 25.11 -32.97
N TRP A 63 21.96 25.05 -33.68
CA TRP A 63 23.21 24.43 -33.20
C TRP A 63 24.11 25.36 -32.35
N THR A 64 23.58 26.48 -31.86
CA THR A 64 24.28 27.29 -30.86
C THR A 64 24.50 26.49 -29.57
N PRO A 65 25.68 26.57 -28.93
CA PRO A 65 26.04 25.76 -27.76
C PRO A 65 25.03 25.87 -26.60
N GLY A 66 24.39 27.04 -26.43
CA GLY A 66 23.33 27.23 -25.44
C GLY A 66 22.07 26.42 -25.70
N LYS A 67 21.59 26.36 -26.95
CA LYS A 67 20.39 25.57 -27.30
C LYS A 67 20.68 24.06 -27.28
N GLY A 68 21.89 23.66 -27.67
CA GLY A 68 22.34 22.27 -27.53
C GLY A 68 22.34 21.82 -26.06
N MET A 69 22.87 22.65 -25.16
CA MET A 69 22.83 22.40 -23.72
C MET A 69 21.39 22.32 -23.20
N GLN A 70 20.52 23.24 -23.63
CA GLN A 70 19.11 23.25 -23.24
C GLN A 70 18.36 21.98 -23.70
N LEU A 71 18.61 21.51 -24.92
CA LEU A 71 18.03 20.26 -25.43
C LEU A 71 18.54 19.04 -24.64
N LEU A 72 19.83 19.01 -24.31
CA LEU A 72 20.40 17.94 -23.48
C LEU A 72 19.77 17.93 -22.08
N ILE A 73 19.65 19.11 -21.45
CA ILE A 73 18.99 19.26 -20.16
C ILE A 73 17.55 18.76 -20.25
N LEU A 74 16.79 19.19 -21.26
CA LEU A 74 15.39 18.77 -21.42
C LEU A 74 15.27 17.26 -21.64
N LEU A 75 16.16 16.68 -22.46
CA LEU A 75 16.21 15.25 -22.76
C LEU A 75 16.47 14.40 -21.50
N LEU A 76 17.29 14.88 -20.56
CA LEU A 76 17.54 14.19 -19.29
C LEU A 76 16.48 14.52 -18.23
N LEU A 77 15.99 15.76 -18.17
CA LEU A 77 15.11 16.23 -17.12
C LEU A 77 13.70 15.64 -17.23
N VAL A 78 13.15 15.56 -18.44
CA VAL A 78 11.81 15.02 -18.70
C VAL A 78 11.66 13.57 -18.19
N PRO A 79 12.51 12.59 -18.58
CA PRO A 79 12.36 11.22 -18.10
C PRO A 79 12.62 11.09 -16.59
N VAL A 80 13.50 11.90 -16.01
CA VAL A 80 13.71 11.95 -14.55
C VAL A 80 12.46 12.45 -13.84
N PHE A 81 11.84 13.51 -14.34
CA PHE A 81 10.62 14.05 -13.77
C PHE A 81 9.45 13.07 -13.88
N VAL A 82 9.28 12.44 -15.04
CA VAL A 82 8.26 11.41 -15.27
C VAL A 82 8.49 10.20 -14.35
N TYR A 83 9.74 9.78 -14.15
CA TYR A 83 10.07 8.72 -13.19
C TYR A 83 9.61 9.10 -11.77
N PHE A 84 9.91 10.32 -11.31
CA PHE A 84 9.49 10.77 -9.98
C PHE A 84 7.97 10.89 -9.86
N ALA A 85 7.30 11.47 -10.85
CA ALA A 85 5.84 11.59 -10.89
C ALA A 85 5.20 10.19 -10.83
N MET A 86 5.69 9.25 -11.63
CA MET A 86 5.14 7.89 -11.66
C MET A 86 5.50 7.09 -10.40
N ARG A 87 6.69 7.32 -9.82
CA ARG A 87 7.06 6.73 -8.53
C ARG A 87 6.16 7.23 -7.40
N LEU A 88 5.79 8.51 -7.41
CA LEU A 88 4.88 9.09 -6.44
C LEU A 88 3.46 8.58 -6.66
N TRP A 89 3.03 8.46 -7.91
CA TRP A 89 1.71 7.93 -8.27
C TRP A 89 1.56 6.44 -7.94
N LEU A 90 2.63 5.65 -8.10
CA LEU A 90 2.66 4.22 -7.77
C LEU A 90 3.18 3.92 -6.36
N HIS A 91 3.49 4.94 -5.55
CA HIS A 91 3.61 4.69 -4.13
C HIS A 91 2.20 4.37 -3.63
N GLU A 92 1.86 3.09 -3.63
CA GLU A 92 0.87 2.56 -2.71
C GLU A 92 1.25 3.10 -1.34
N GLU A 93 0.31 3.78 -0.69
CA GLU A 93 0.48 4.21 0.69
C GLU A 93 0.84 2.97 1.49
N VAL A 94 2.11 2.84 1.88
CA VAL A 94 2.52 1.84 2.85
C VAL A 94 1.69 2.16 4.07
N SER A 95 0.64 1.35 4.30
CA SER A 95 -0.37 1.63 5.30
C SER A 95 0.32 2.08 6.58
N ARG A 96 0.04 3.31 7.01
CA ARG A 96 0.62 3.91 8.22
C ARG A 96 0.44 2.98 9.43
N TRP A 97 -0.54 2.08 9.37
CA TRP A 97 -0.89 1.10 10.38
C TRP A 97 -0.71 -0.33 9.85
N ARG A 98 0.56 -0.76 9.82
CA ARG A 98 0.96 -2.10 9.34
C ARG A 98 0.41 -3.25 10.19
N ASP A 99 0.12 -2.96 11.46
CA ASP A 99 -0.56 -3.83 12.41
C ASP A 99 -2.03 -4.08 12.02
N ILE A 100 -2.77 -3.03 11.64
CA ILE A 100 -4.14 -3.13 11.14
C ILE A 100 -4.16 -3.91 9.81
N GLU A 101 -3.23 -3.59 8.90
CA GLU A 101 -3.13 -4.29 7.61
C GLU A 101 -2.86 -5.79 7.78
N LYS A 102 -1.99 -6.16 8.71
CA LYS A 102 -1.73 -7.56 9.05
C LYS A 102 -2.97 -8.23 9.62
N ALA A 103 -3.64 -7.59 10.58
CA ALA A 103 -4.84 -8.14 11.21
C ALA A 103 -6.00 -8.29 10.20
N TRP A 104 -6.18 -7.31 9.32
CA TRP A 104 -7.18 -7.34 8.26
C TRP A 104 -6.92 -8.47 7.25
N ARG A 105 -5.66 -8.68 6.88
CA ARG A 105 -5.27 -9.76 5.98
C ARG A 105 -5.57 -11.13 6.58
N GLU A 106 -5.25 -11.33 7.85
CA GLU A 106 -5.54 -12.57 8.57
C GLU A 106 -7.06 -12.79 8.69
N ALA A 107 -7.82 -11.74 9.00
CA ALA A 107 -9.28 -11.80 9.01
C ALA A 107 -9.84 -12.17 7.63
N ARG A 108 -9.36 -11.54 6.55
CA ARG A 108 -9.82 -11.79 5.18
C ARG A 108 -9.58 -13.23 4.74
N ILE A 109 -8.45 -13.83 5.12
CA ILE A 109 -8.18 -15.26 4.87
C ILE A 109 -9.24 -16.13 5.56
N GLU A 110 -9.63 -15.78 6.78
CA GLU A 110 -10.67 -16.52 7.50
C GLU A 110 -12.07 -16.31 6.91
N LEU A 111 -12.39 -15.11 6.43
CA LEU A 111 -13.65 -14.87 5.71
C LEU A 111 -13.73 -15.66 4.40
N ASP A 112 -12.63 -15.73 3.64
CA ASP A 112 -12.53 -16.48 2.39
C ASP A 112 -12.69 -17.99 2.63
N ARG A 113 -12.09 -18.52 3.71
CA ARG A 113 -12.28 -19.92 4.16
C ARG A 113 -13.74 -20.26 4.43
N GLN A 114 -14.51 -19.32 4.96
CA GLN A 114 -15.93 -19.49 5.26
C GLN A 114 -16.83 -19.08 4.08
N GLN A 115 -16.25 -18.77 2.91
CA GLN A 115 -16.95 -18.35 1.70
C GLN A 115 -17.88 -17.14 1.91
N ILE A 116 -17.50 -16.19 2.76
CA ILE A 116 -18.25 -14.96 3.01
C ILE A 116 -17.66 -13.85 2.12
N ASP A 117 -18.39 -13.43 1.08
CA ASP A 117 -18.04 -12.23 0.33
C ASP A 117 -18.61 -10.98 1.03
N LEU A 118 -17.72 -10.06 1.39
CA LEU A 118 -18.07 -8.76 1.99
C LEU A 118 -18.88 -7.86 1.06
N ARG A 119 -18.99 -8.18 -0.23
CA ARG A 119 -19.85 -7.45 -1.18
C ARG A 119 -21.32 -7.84 -1.06
N ASP A 120 -21.59 -9.04 -0.58
CA ASP A 120 -22.94 -9.59 -0.50
C ASP A 120 -23.58 -9.34 0.87
N VAL A 121 -22.77 -8.94 1.87
CA VAL A 121 -23.21 -8.66 3.24
C VAL A 121 -22.91 -7.23 3.66
N PRO A 122 -23.81 -6.57 4.41
CA PRO A 122 -23.54 -5.25 5.00
C PRO A 122 -22.38 -5.33 6.01
N LEU A 123 -21.46 -4.35 5.90
CA LEU A 123 -20.29 -4.20 6.77
C LEU A 123 -20.54 -3.10 7.81
N PHE A 124 -20.43 -3.45 9.08
CA PHE A 124 -20.56 -2.54 10.21
C PHE A 124 -19.23 -2.41 10.95
N ILE A 125 -18.89 -1.19 11.37
CA ILE A 125 -17.68 -0.91 12.16
C ILE A 125 -18.11 -0.59 13.58
N VAL A 126 -17.56 -1.34 14.54
CA VAL A 126 -17.78 -1.15 15.97
C VAL A 126 -16.54 -0.52 16.57
N LEU A 127 -16.71 0.65 17.19
CA LEU A 127 -15.66 1.46 17.78
C LEU A 127 -15.80 1.48 19.30
N GLY A 128 -14.67 1.57 20.01
CA GLY A 128 -14.66 1.84 21.44
C GLY A 128 -14.72 0.60 22.33
N THR A 129 -14.50 -0.59 21.78
CA THR A 129 -14.42 -1.83 22.55
C THR A 129 -13.07 -1.93 23.26
N ASP A 130 -13.07 -2.31 24.53
CA ASP A 130 -11.84 -2.46 25.34
C ASP A 130 -11.54 -3.94 25.57
N GLY A 131 -11.26 -4.63 24.45
CA GLY A 131 -10.82 -6.01 24.40
C GLY A 131 -11.88 -7.02 23.94
N ARG A 132 -11.41 -8.25 23.70
CA ARG A 132 -12.18 -9.32 23.06
C ARG A 132 -13.38 -9.79 23.88
N ASP A 133 -13.32 -9.75 25.20
CA ASP A 133 -14.41 -10.27 26.05
C ASP A 133 -15.65 -9.39 25.96
N GLU A 134 -15.47 -8.07 25.89
CA GLU A 134 -16.54 -7.10 25.67
C GLU A 134 -17.10 -7.22 24.25
N GLU A 135 -16.23 -7.32 23.24
CA GLU A 135 -16.64 -7.58 21.85
C GLU A 135 -17.47 -8.85 21.73
N ARG A 136 -17.00 -9.94 22.35
CA ARG A 136 -17.71 -11.22 22.35
C ARG A 136 -19.06 -11.10 23.03
N ALA A 137 -19.17 -10.38 24.14
CA ALA A 137 -20.44 -10.17 24.83
C ALA A 137 -21.43 -9.36 23.97
N ILE A 138 -20.96 -8.29 23.32
CA ILE A 138 -21.78 -7.48 22.40
C ILE A 138 -22.26 -8.32 21.21
N MET A 139 -21.35 -9.08 20.59
CA MET A 139 -21.68 -9.92 19.43
C MET A 139 -22.60 -11.07 19.81
N GLN A 140 -22.51 -11.62 21.02
CA GLN A 140 -23.46 -12.64 21.49
C GLN A 140 -24.89 -12.11 21.65
N MET A 141 -25.05 -10.81 21.88
CA MET A 141 -26.37 -10.18 21.98
C MET A 141 -26.92 -9.74 20.62
N ALA A 142 -26.09 -9.69 19.57
CA ALA A 142 -26.53 -9.31 18.24
C ALA A 142 -27.43 -10.41 17.64
N PRO A 143 -28.51 -10.04 16.91
CA PRO A 143 -29.46 -11.01 16.34
C PRO A 143 -28.93 -11.73 15.09
N VAL A 144 -27.60 -11.79 14.90
CA VAL A 144 -26.95 -12.30 13.69
C VAL A 144 -26.20 -13.60 14.03
N ARG A 145 -26.31 -14.61 13.15
CA ARG A 145 -25.54 -15.85 13.29
C ARG A 145 -24.15 -15.67 12.72
N PHE A 146 -23.15 -15.52 13.60
CA PHE A 146 -21.75 -15.43 13.21
C PHE A 146 -21.13 -16.79 12.95
N VAL A 147 -20.46 -16.92 11.81
CA VAL A 147 -19.64 -18.08 11.42
C VAL A 147 -18.18 -17.81 11.77
N VAL A 148 -17.69 -16.61 11.45
CA VAL A 148 -16.38 -16.12 11.88
C VAL A 148 -16.53 -15.41 13.22
N THR A 149 -15.81 -15.85 14.24
CA THR A 149 -15.88 -15.29 15.60
C THR A 149 -14.52 -14.77 16.06
N GLY A 150 -14.29 -13.46 15.93
CA GLY A 150 -13.13 -12.79 16.50
C GLY A 150 -11.81 -13.21 15.86
N SER A 151 -11.72 -13.13 14.53
CA SER A 151 -10.46 -13.35 13.79
C SER A 151 -9.78 -12.01 13.49
N PRO A 152 -8.45 -11.87 13.65
CA PRO A 152 -7.45 -12.86 14.08
C PRO A 152 -7.37 -13.12 15.60
N PRO A 153 -6.86 -14.30 16.02
CA PRO A 153 -6.67 -14.64 17.42
C PRO A 153 -5.46 -13.89 18.01
N GLY A 154 -5.71 -13.02 18.98
CA GLY A 154 -4.67 -12.38 19.80
C GLY A 154 -5.11 -11.01 20.31
N SER A 155 -4.15 -10.24 20.82
CA SER A 155 -4.29 -8.80 21.11
C SER A 155 -4.10 -7.99 19.82
N ALA A 156 -4.82 -8.36 18.76
CA ALA A 156 -4.82 -7.60 17.52
C ALA A 156 -5.67 -6.33 17.72
N PRO A 157 -5.33 -5.22 17.03
CA PRO A 157 -6.12 -3.98 17.09
C PRO A 157 -7.47 -4.09 16.36
N LEU A 158 -7.69 -5.19 15.64
CA LEU A 158 -8.83 -5.44 14.78
C LEU A 158 -9.32 -6.87 14.95
N HIS A 159 -10.62 -7.05 15.18
CA HIS A 159 -11.28 -8.34 15.24
C HIS A 159 -12.53 -8.33 14.35
N VAL A 160 -12.65 -9.34 13.49
CA VAL A 160 -13.79 -9.46 12.57
C VAL A 160 -14.71 -10.58 13.02
N TYR A 161 -16.00 -10.27 13.04
CA TYR A 161 -17.12 -11.17 13.30
C TYR A 161 -18.02 -11.16 12.07
N ALA A 162 -18.17 -12.28 11.37
CA ALA A 162 -18.92 -12.30 10.12
C ALA A 162 -19.88 -13.47 10.06
N GLY A 163 -21.08 -13.20 9.56
CA GLY A 163 -22.09 -14.20 9.19
C GLY A 163 -22.56 -13.97 7.76
N GLN A 164 -23.48 -14.81 7.28
CA GLN A 164 -24.08 -14.65 5.94
C GLN A 164 -25.03 -13.46 5.81
N GLU A 165 -25.41 -12.84 6.94
CA GLU A 165 -26.35 -11.71 6.96
C GLU A 165 -25.66 -10.36 7.19
N ALA A 166 -24.51 -10.35 7.88
CA ALA A 166 -23.76 -9.14 8.19
C ALA A 166 -22.32 -9.46 8.64
N ALA A 167 -21.41 -8.51 8.40
CA ALA A 167 -20.06 -8.52 8.92
C ALA A 167 -19.82 -7.33 9.86
N PHE A 168 -19.26 -7.59 11.03
CA PHE A 168 -18.89 -6.59 12.05
C PHE A 168 -17.38 -6.57 12.23
N VAL A 169 -16.81 -5.39 12.17
CA VAL A 169 -15.37 -5.13 12.32
C VAL A 169 -15.20 -4.34 13.60
N CYS A 170 -14.68 -4.99 14.64
CA CYS A 170 -14.44 -4.40 15.95
C CYS A 170 -13.01 -3.85 16.02
N LEU A 171 -12.87 -2.59 16.42
CA LEU A 171 -11.59 -1.92 16.59
C LEU A 171 -11.30 -1.78 18.09
N SER A 172 -10.54 -2.73 18.62
CA SER A 172 -10.18 -2.77 20.04
C SER A 172 -9.13 -1.71 20.37
N GLY A 173 -9.39 -0.89 21.39
CA GLY A 173 -8.42 0.06 21.94
C GLY A 173 -8.10 1.26 21.03
N ILE A 174 -8.93 1.51 20.01
CA ILE A 174 -8.76 2.65 19.10
C ILE A 174 -9.82 3.72 19.43
N GLY A 175 -9.36 4.92 19.72
CA GLY A 175 -10.19 6.10 19.91
C GLY A 175 -10.07 6.73 21.31
N GLN A 176 -10.53 7.98 21.42
CA GLN A 176 -10.48 8.73 22.68
C GLN A 176 -11.36 8.10 23.77
N ALA A 177 -12.43 7.41 23.38
CA ALA A 177 -13.32 6.70 24.31
C ALA A 177 -12.60 5.61 25.10
N CYS A 178 -11.74 4.81 24.46
CA CYS A 178 -10.92 3.81 25.13
C CYS A 178 -9.91 4.46 26.10
N SER A 179 -9.31 5.59 25.71
CA SER A 179 -8.39 6.32 26.59
C SER A 179 -9.08 6.84 27.86
N VAL A 180 -10.31 7.35 27.73
CA VAL A 180 -11.13 7.76 28.88
C VAL A 180 -11.52 6.55 29.73
N LEU A 181 -11.91 5.43 29.10
CA LEU A 181 -12.28 4.20 29.82
C LEU A 181 -11.09 3.63 30.59
N GLU A 182 -9.88 3.64 30.01
CA GLU A 182 -8.65 3.27 30.69
C GLU A 182 -8.38 4.15 31.91
N LEU A 183 -8.57 5.47 31.78
CA LEU A 183 -8.39 6.41 32.89
C LEU A 183 -9.40 6.14 34.02
N VAL A 184 -10.66 5.87 33.67
CA VAL A 184 -11.70 5.48 34.64
C VAL A 184 -11.34 4.16 35.32
N ARG A 185 -10.92 3.13 34.57
CA ARG A 185 -10.48 1.84 35.13
C ARG A 185 -9.28 1.99 36.05
N ARG A 186 -8.29 2.82 35.70
CA ARG A 186 -7.14 3.12 36.56
C ARG A 186 -7.57 3.84 37.85
N GLY A 187 -8.48 4.81 37.74
CA GLY A 187 -9.04 5.52 38.89
C GLY A 187 -9.83 4.62 39.85
N SER A 188 -10.69 3.74 39.33
CA SER A 188 -11.42 2.74 40.13
C SER A 188 -10.48 1.70 40.76
N ARG A 189 -9.45 1.25 40.03
CA ARG A 189 -8.46 0.29 40.55
C ARG A 189 -7.59 0.88 41.65
N SER A 190 -7.34 2.20 41.65
CA SER A 190 -6.65 2.90 42.75
C SER A 190 -7.51 3.10 44.01
N THR A 191 -8.84 3.08 43.89
CA THR A 191 -9.75 3.15 45.05
C THR A 191 -10.03 1.79 45.68
N GLN A 192 -9.79 0.70 44.94
CA GLN A 192 -10.07 -0.68 45.37
C GLN A 192 -8.98 -1.44 46.16
N PRO A 193 -7.73 -0.99 46.39
CA PRO A 193 -6.74 -1.80 47.12
C PRO A 193 -6.96 -1.85 48.65
N GLU A 194 -7.58 -0.84 49.27
CA GLU A 194 -7.71 -0.77 50.74
C GLU A 194 -9.02 -1.35 51.29
N SER A 195 -10.13 -1.30 50.53
CA SER A 195 -11.44 -1.69 51.04
C SER A 195 -11.62 -3.20 51.22
N VAL A 196 -10.95 -4.03 50.40
CA VAL A 196 -11.10 -5.50 50.47
C VAL A 196 -10.18 -6.12 51.55
N ALA A 197 -9.02 -5.52 51.81
CA ALA A 197 -8.13 -5.94 52.89
C ALA A 197 -8.76 -5.69 54.28
N ALA A 198 -9.54 -4.62 54.43
CA ALA A 198 -10.25 -4.31 55.68
C ALA A 198 -11.46 -5.25 55.94
N ALA A 199 -12.13 -5.75 54.91
CA ALA A 199 -13.30 -6.62 55.07
C ALA A 199 -12.94 -8.09 55.37
N GLY A 200 -11.77 -8.57 54.90
CA GLY A 200 -11.29 -9.94 55.17
C GLY A 200 -10.74 -10.16 56.59
N ALA A 201 -10.38 -9.09 57.30
CA ALA A 201 -9.79 -9.18 58.65
C ALA A 201 -10.83 -9.30 59.78
N VAL A 202 -12.12 -9.10 59.50
CA VAL A 202 -13.19 -9.06 60.53
C VAL A 202 -13.94 -10.40 60.68
N GLY A 203 -13.76 -11.35 59.76
CA GLY A 203 -14.50 -12.64 59.75
C GLY A 203 -13.81 -13.84 60.41
N GLY A 204 -12.62 -13.68 61.01
CA GLY A 204 -11.77 -14.79 61.46
C GLY A 204 -11.60 -14.97 62.96
N ALA A 205 -12.43 -14.33 63.79
CA ALA A 205 -12.35 -14.46 65.25
C ALA A 205 -13.74 -14.47 65.87
N SER A 206 -14.41 -15.63 65.87
CA SER A 206 -15.46 -16.03 66.80
C SER A 206 -15.69 -17.53 66.68
#